data_AF-A0A7C4B4M3-F1
#
_entry.id   AF-A0A7C4B4M3-F1
#
_cell.length_a   1.000
_cell.length_b   1.000
_cell.length_c   1.000
_cell.angle_alpha   90.00
_cell.angle_beta   90.00
_cell.angle_gamma   90.00
#
_symmetry.space_group_name_H-M   'P 1'
#
loop_
_entity.id
_entity.type
_entity.pdbx_description
1 polymer ?
#
loop_
_entity_poly.entity_id
_entity_poly.type
_entity_poly.pdbx_seq_one_letter_code
_entity_poly.pdbx_strand_id
1 'polypeptide(L)'
;MHQIFVRDLGIIHPHVSVEEDRKILEKCIVSGEINLHFYRRHPPAISIGHGENTEESVELDECEKAGVVIIQRESAGSAIYTDRDTLEYAIALPQHLVPFNREESYAFLCSAIVNALRAFEYPVEFKPVNDIQMWGRKISGSAQKRTRNCVLQHGTILLRVDYAAIDRFLKISRKLMEKGLQKHSERVIGLFEHHEVPVEALVKKVAEEFGQLLSGSLYWVNP
;
A
#
# COMPACT_ATOMS: atom_id res chain seq x y z
N MET A 1 -14.85 -21.10 7.67
CA MET A 1 -14.66 -19.66 7.43
C MET A 1 -13.44 -19.21 8.21
N HIS A 2 -12.56 -18.44 7.59
CA HIS A 2 -11.37 -17.91 8.26
C HIS A 2 -11.72 -16.76 9.20
N GLN A 3 -10.96 -16.55 10.27
CA GLN A 3 -11.09 -15.35 11.10
C GLN A 3 -10.08 -14.32 10.62
N ILE A 4 -10.56 -13.11 10.32
CA ILE A 4 -9.71 -11.99 9.86
C ILE A 4 -9.81 -10.88 10.91
N PHE A 5 -8.71 -10.62 11.60
CA PHE A 5 -8.63 -9.53 12.57
C PHE A 5 -8.34 -8.23 11.85
N VAL A 6 -9.26 -7.28 11.93
CA VAL A 6 -9.18 -6.01 11.21
C VAL A 6 -8.88 -4.88 12.19
N ARG A 7 -7.91 -4.03 11.87
CA ARG A 7 -7.60 -2.81 12.63
C ARG A 7 -7.46 -1.62 11.69
N ASP A 8 -8.16 -0.54 12.00
CA ASP A 8 -7.83 0.78 11.46
C ASP A 8 -7.01 1.51 12.53
N LEU A 9 -5.74 1.74 12.25
CA LEU A 9 -4.81 2.42 13.15
C LEU A 9 -4.92 3.95 13.03
N GLY A 10 -5.70 4.47 12.09
CA GLY A 10 -5.84 5.89 11.82
C GLY A 10 -4.55 6.49 11.26
N ILE A 11 -4.17 7.68 11.78
CA ILE A 11 -2.94 8.36 11.39
C ILE A 11 -1.86 8.03 12.41
N ILE A 12 -0.79 7.37 11.96
CA ILE A 12 0.29 6.87 12.82
C ILE A 12 1.67 7.36 12.35
N HIS A 13 2.64 7.28 13.26
CA HIS A 13 4.03 7.54 12.92
C HIS A 13 4.57 6.48 11.93
N PRO A 14 5.37 6.86 10.92
CA PRO A 14 5.92 5.92 9.94
C PRO A 14 6.62 4.70 10.55
N HIS A 15 7.44 4.88 11.59
CA HIS A 15 8.07 3.75 12.30
C HIS A 15 7.08 2.78 12.94
N VAL A 16 5.96 3.27 13.48
CA VAL A 16 4.90 2.42 14.05
C VAL A 16 4.28 1.56 12.96
N SER A 17 4.06 2.11 11.76
CA SER A 17 3.51 1.31 10.64
C SER A 17 4.40 0.13 10.26
N VAL A 18 5.73 0.30 10.23
CA VAL A 18 6.67 -0.79 9.94
C VAL A 18 6.67 -1.85 11.05
N GLU A 19 6.57 -1.41 12.30
CA GLU A 19 6.49 -2.31 13.45
C GLU A 19 5.19 -3.13 13.43
N GLU A 20 4.06 -2.51 13.13
CA GLU A 20 2.77 -3.19 13.03
C GLU A 20 2.73 -4.19 11.86
N ASP A 21 3.28 -3.83 10.68
CA ASP A 21 3.43 -4.75 9.55
C ASP A 21 4.27 -5.98 9.93
N ARG A 22 5.36 -5.80 10.69
CA ARG A 22 6.20 -6.90 11.18
C ARG A 22 5.44 -7.78 12.17
N LYS A 23 4.74 -7.18 13.14
CA LYS A 23 3.96 -7.90 14.16
C LYS A 23 2.90 -8.80 13.52
N ILE A 24 2.16 -8.31 12.53
CA ILE A 24 1.13 -9.14 11.88
C ILE A 24 1.72 -10.29 11.06
N LEU A 25 2.89 -10.07 10.44
CA LEU A 25 3.62 -11.13 9.76
C LEU A 25 4.12 -12.19 10.75
N GLU A 26 4.69 -11.79 11.88
CA GLU A 26 5.14 -12.70 12.95
C GLU A 26 3.98 -13.52 13.51
N LYS A 27 2.84 -12.89 13.80
CA LYS A 27 1.62 -13.59 14.23
C LYS A 27 1.17 -14.64 13.21
N CYS A 28 1.13 -14.28 11.92
CA CYS A 28 0.82 -15.24 10.87
C CYS A 28 1.80 -16.42 10.88
N ILE A 29 3.10 -16.16 11.01
CA ILE A 29 4.12 -17.23 11.01
C ILE A 29 3.92 -18.18 12.20
N VAL A 30 3.58 -17.64 13.37
CA VAL A 30 3.45 -18.41 14.61
C VAL A 30 2.13 -19.20 14.66
N SER A 31 1.01 -18.59 14.30
CA SER A 31 -0.33 -19.16 14.53
C SER A 31 -1.19 -19.31 13.27
N GLY A 32 -0.75 -18.80 12.12
CA GLY A 32 -1.56 -18.72 10.91
C GLY A 32 -2.66 -17.66 10.98
N GLU A 33 -2.64 -16.78 11.99
CA GLU A 33 -3.64 -15.73 12.18
C GLU A 33 -3.62 -14.73 11.02
N ILE A 34 -4.81 -14.42 10.48
CA ILE A 34 -4.98 -13.45 9.40
C ILE A 34 -5.26 -12.08 10.01
N ASN A 35 -4.40 -11.12 9.70
CA ASN A 35 -4.54 -9.75 10.16
C ASN A 35 -4.57 -8.81 8.96
N LEU A 36 -5.53 -7.88 8.96
CA LEU A 36 -5.68 -6.81 7.98
C LEU A 36 -5.64 -5.47 8.70
N HIS A 37 -4.62 -4.67 8.42
CA HIS A 37 -4.44 -3.34 8.99
C HIS A 37 -4.67 -2.27 7.92
N PHE A 38 -5.18 -1.13 8.36
CA PHE A 38 -5.26 0.11 7.62
C PHE A 38 -4.58 1.23 8.40
N TYR A 39 -3.91 2.13 7.70
CA TYR A 39 -3.29 3.30 8.32
C TYR A 39 -3.01 4.39 7.29
N ARG A 40 -2.74 5.59 7.80
CA ARG A 40 -2.16 6.72 7.08
C ARG A 40 -0.97 7.23 7.88
N ARG A 41 -0.04 7.94 7.24
CA ARG A 41 1.21 8.36 7.90
C ARG A 41 1.25 9.84 8.20
N HIS A 42 1.72 10.16 9.40
CA HIS A 42 2.19 11.49 9.76
C HIS A 42 3.32 11.39 10.80
N PRO A 43 4.47 12.06 10.61
CA PRO A 43 4.89 12.90 9.47
C PRO A 43 4.91 12.14 8.12
N PRO A 44 4.99 12.84 6.96
CA PRO A 44 5.15 12.20 5.66
C PRO A 44 6.41 11.32 5.64
N ALA A 45 6.42 10.31 4.78
CA ALA A 45 7.49 9.33 4.74
C ALA A 45 7.88 8.89 3.34
N ILE A 46 9.17 8.61 3.17
CA ILE A 46 9.68 7.79 2.08
C ILE A 46 9.82 6.36 2.58
N SER A 47 9.10 5.43 1.95
CA SER A 47 9.21 4.01 2.21
C SER A 47 10.13 3.35 1.20
N ILE A 48 11.27 2.86 1.65
CA ILE A 48 12.32 2.19 0.85
C ILE A 48 12.06 0.69 0.82
N GLY A 49 12.15 0.09 -0.37
CA GLY A 49 12.02 -1.35 -0.50
C GLY A 49 13.22 -2.10 0.06
N HIS A 50 12.98 -3.33 0.51
CA HIS A 50 14.05 -4.24 0.87
C HIS A 50 15.00 -4.46 -0.33
N GLY A 51 16.30 -4.21 -0.11
CA GLY A 51 17.34 -4.31 -1.14
C GLY A 51 17.48 -3.09 -2.07
N GLU A 52 16.68 -2.04 -1.87
CA GLU A 52 16.82 -0.79 -2.61
C GLU A 52 17.90 0.11 -1.97
N ASN A 53 18.70 0.76 -2.80
CA ASN A 53 19.71 1.71 -2.33
C ASN A 53 19.04 3.06 -2.00
N THR A 54 19.06 3.42 -0.72
CA THR A 54 18.42 4.65 -0.23
C THR A 54 19.05 5.90 -0.85
N GLU A 55 20.39 5.98 -0.93
CA GLU A 55 21.09 7.15 -1.48
C GLU A 55 20.84 7.34 -2.97
N GLU A 56 20.63 6.25 -3.72
CA GLU A 56 20.32 6.32 -5.16
C GLU A 56 18.85 6.65 -5.46
N SER A 57 17.96 6.42 -4.49
CA SER A 57 16.51 6.58 -4.64
C SER A 57 15.97 7.88 -4.04
N VAL A 58 16.64 8.48 -3.05
CA VAL A 58 16.09 9.57 -2.23
C VAL A 58 17.01 10.78 -2.16
N GLU A 59 16.41 11.97 -2.18
CA GLU A 59 17.06 13.23 -1.82
C GLU A 59 17.11 13.39 -0.29
N LEU A 60 18.13 12.79 0.35
CA LEU A 60 18.25 12.68 1.81
C LEU A 60 18.20 14.04 2.52
N ASP A 61 19.03 15.00 2.08
CA ASP A 61 19.11 16.32 2.69
C ASP A 61 17.77 17.09 2.63
N GLU A 62 17.02 16.91 1.53
CA GLU A 62 15.72 17.55 1.37
C GLU A 62 14.65 16.90 2.25
N CYS A 63 14.71 15.57 2.43
CA CYS A 63 13.85 14.86 3.35
C CYS A 63 14.09 15.31 4.79
N GLU A 64 15.35 15.41 5.22
CA GLU A 64 15.71 15.87 6.56
C GLU A 64 15.20 17.28 6.84
N LYS A 65 15.47 18.24 5.94
CA LYS A 65 14.99 19.63 6.08
C LYS A 65 13.47 19.75 6.12
N ALA A 66 12.75 18.89 5.41
CA ALA A 66 11.30 18.92 5.31
C ALA A 66 10.60 18.05 6.38
N GLY A 67 11.34 17.36 7.25
CA GLY A 67 10.78 16.46 8.25
C GLY A 67 10.13 15.20 7.65
N VAL A 68 10.57 14.77 6.48
CA VAL A 68 10.11 13.53 5.83
C VAL A 68 10.90 12.36 6.41
N VAL A 69 10.18 11.41 7.01
CA VAL A 69 10.81 10.24 7.65
C VAL A 69 11.16 9.21 6.60
N ILE A 70 12.37 8.66 6.66
CA ILE A 70 12.77 7.57 5.78
C ILE A 70 12.66 6.27 6.55
N ILE A 71 11.88 5.32 6.03
CA ILE A 71 11.69 4.00 6.61
C ILE A 71 12.02 2.91 5.59
N GLN A 72 12.53 1.77 6.07
CA GLN A 72 12.71 0.58 5.24
C GLN A 72 11.60 -0.42 5.55
N ARG A 73 10.97 -0.95 4.51
CA ARG A 73 9.85 -1.89 4.64
C ARG A 73 10.31 -3.33 4.37
N GLU A 74 9.56 -4.30 4.92
CA GLU A 74 9.91 -5.73 4.83
C GLU A 74 9.85 -6.27 3.39
N SER A 75 9.01 -5.69 2.55
CA SER A 75 8.83 -6.05 1.14
C SER A 75 9.84 -5.34 0.22
N ALA A 76 10.12 -5.93 -0.94
CA ALA A 76 10.93 -5.29 -1.98
C ALA A 76 10.14 -4.24 -2.79
N GLY A 77 10.76 -3.70 -3.85
CA GLY A 77 10.16 -2.73 -4.76
C GLY A 77 10.79 -1.35 -4.62
N SER A 78 10.32 -0.37 -5.41
CA SER A 78 10.88 0.98 -5.43
C SER A 78 10.45 1.84 -4.24
N ALA A 79 11.14 2.95 -4.05
CA ALA A 79 10.84 3.95 -3.05
C ALA A 79 9.53 4.66 -3.40
N ILE A 80 8.72 4.92 -2.38
CA ILE A 80 7.44 5.64 -2.54
C ILE A 80 7.33 6.74 -1.48
N TYR A 81 6.70 7.84 -1.84
CA TYR A 81 6.30 8.89 -0.91
C TYR A 81 4.88 8.62 -0.42
N THR A 82 4.65 8.79 0.88
CA THR A 82 3.35 8.60 1.55
C THR A 82 3.13 9.68 2.59
N ASP A 83 1.89 10.11 2.77
CA ASP A 83 1.48 11.13 3.73
C ASP A 83 0.04 10.89 4.22
N ARG A 84 -0.62 11.93 4.73
CA ARG A 84 -1.99 11.86 5.25
C ARG A 84 -3.05 11.66 4.16
N ASP A 85 -2.70 11.87 2.89
CA ASP A 85 -3.57 11.67 1.73
C ASP A 85 -3.26 10.36 1.00
N THR A 86 -2.47 9.48 1.62
CA THR A 86 -2.27 8.10 1.17
C THR A 86 -2.83 7.13 2.19
N LEU A 87 -3.94 6.46 1.86
CA LEU A 87 -4.42 5.32 2.64
C LEU A 87 -3.53 4.12 2.37
N GLU A 88 -3.06 3.45 3.40
CA GLU A 88 -2.27 2.22 3.28
C GLU A 88 -3.03 1.05 3.89
N TYR A 89 -2.80 -0.13 3.32
CA TYR A 89 -3.31 -1.38 3.85
C TYR A 89 -2.16 -2.38 3.97
N ALA A 90 -2.25 -3.29 4.94
CA ALA A 90 -1.34 -4.42 5.09
C ALA A 90 -2.13 -5.66 5.51
N ILE A 91 -1.98 -6.75 4.76
CA ILE A 91 -2.58 -8.05 5.08
C ILE A 91 -1.49 -9.11 5.22
N ALA A 92 -1.46 -9.78 6.37
CA ALA A 92 -0.65 -10.96 6.62
C ALA A 92 -1.56 -12.19 6.68
N LEU A 93 -1.28 -13.20 5.86
CA LEU A 93 -2.07 -14.42 5.75
C LEU A 93 -1.25 -15.65 5.35
N PRO A 94 -1.69 -16.87 5.70
CA PRO A 94 -1.02 -18.09 5.28
C PRO A 94 -0.88 -18.23 3.77
N GLN A 95 0.29 -18.68 3.32
CA GLN A 95 0.66 -18.85 1.91
C GLN A 95 -0.30 -19.77 1.16
N HIS A 96 -0.92 -20.77 1.81
CA HIS A 96 -1.86 -21.68 1.14
C HIS A 96 -3.19 -21.02 0.77
N LEU A 97 -3.48 -19.81 1.26
CA LEU A 97 -4.69 -19.05 0.93
C LEU A 97 -4.53 -18.15 -0.30
N VAL A 98 -3.32 -18.09 -0.88
CA VAL A 98 -3.04 -17.28 -2.07
C VAL A 98 -2.28 -18.10 -3.10
N PRO A 99 -2.40 -17.75 -4.40
CA PRO A 99 -1.59 -18.39 -5.44
C PRO A 99 -0.09 -18.40 -5.11
N PHE A 100 0.59 -19.48 -5.48
CA PHE A 100 2.03 -19.59 -5.28
C PHE A 100 2.80 -18.66 -6.22
N ASN A 101 2.35 -18.52 -7.47
CA ASN A 101 2.90 -17.55 -8.40
C ASN A 101 2.66 -16.13 -7.86
N ARG A 102 3.71 -15.29 -7.89
CA ARG A 102 3.66 -13.97 -7.26
C ARG A 102 2.74 -13.00 -8.00
N GLU A 103 2.71 -13.03 -9.32
CA GLU A 103 1.84 -12.16 -10.13
C GLU A 103 0.37 -12.54 -9.96
N GLU A 104 0.06 -13.84 -9.98
CA GLU A 104 -1.29 -14.34 -9.68
C GLU A 104 -1.71 -13.98 -8.25
N SER A 105 -0.78 -14.03 -7.30
CA SER A 105 -1.03 -13.65 -5.91
C SER A 105 -1.34 -12.15 -5.77
N TYR A 106 -0.65 -11.29 -6.50
CA TYR A 106 -1.00 -9.87 -6.57
C TYR A 106 -2.38 -9.68 -7.21
N ALA A 107 -2.65 -10.31 -8.35
CA ALA A 107 -3.95 -10.22 -9.02
C ALA A 107 -5.09 -10.65 -8.08
N PHE A 108 -4.89 -11.75 -7.34
CA PHE A 108 -5.84 -12.27 -6.37
C PHE A 108 -6.10 -11.27 -5.23
N LEU A 109 -5.06 -10.82 -4.51
CA LEU A 109 -5.25 -9.92 -3.37
C LEU A 109 -5.67 -8.50 -3.79
N CYS A 110 -5.17 -7.97 -4.90
CA CYS A 110 -5.58 -6.67 -5.42
C CYS A 110 -7.03 -6.68 -5.92
N SER A 111 -7.61 -7.84 -6.24
CA SER A 111 -9.02 -7.93 -6.64
C SER A 111 -9.98 -7.43 -5.56
N ALA A 112 -9.65 -7.63 -4.27
CA ALA A 112 -10.45 -7.09 -3.17
C ALA A 112 -10.47 -5.55 -3.19
N ILE A 113 -9.31 -4.92 -3.43
CA ILE A 113 -9.21 -3.46 -3.55
C ILE A 113 -9.99 -2.97 -4.77
N VAL A 114 -9.82 -3.63 -5.93
CA VAL A 114 -10.52 -3.28 -7.18
C VAL A 114 -12.04 -3.36 -7.00
N ASN A 115 -12.55 -4.43 -6.39
CA ASN A 115 -13.98 -4.59 -6.16
C ASN A 115 -14.52 -3.54 -5.18
N ALA A 116 -13.75 -3.21 -4.14
CA ALA A 116 -14.14 -2.21 -3.15
C ALA A 116 -14.28 -0.84 -3.81
N LEU A 117 -13.30 -0.45 -4.63
CA LEU A 117 -13.30 0.82 -5.37
C LEU A 117 -14.43 0.86 -6.42
N ARG A 118 -14.69 -0.24 -7.12
CA ARG A 118 -15.82 -0.32 -8.09
C ARG A 118 -17.18 -0.20 -7.42
N ALA A 119 -17.32 -0.63 -6.17
CA ALA A 119 -18.55 -0.45 -5.40
C ALA A 119 -18.85 1.03 -5.07
N PHE A 120 -17.83 1.89 -5.12
CA PHE A 120 -17.96 3.35 -5.10
C PHE A 120 -17.89 3.95 -6.52
N GLU A 121 -18.17 3.16 -7.56
CA GLU A 121 -18.24 3.64 -8.95
C GLU A 121 -16.93 4.23 -9.51
N TYR A 122 -15.77 3.94 -8.90
CA TYR A 122 -14.48 4.31 -9.48
C TYR A 122 -14.17 3.43 -10.71
N PRO A 123 -13.80 4.00 -11.86
CA PRO A 123 -13.48 3.27 -13.08
C PRO A 123 -12.04 2.71 -13.01
N VAL A 124 -11.83 1.72 -12.15
CA VAL A 124 -10.51 1.13 -11.89
C VAL A 124 -10.33 -0.25 -12.49
N GLU A 125 -9.07 -0.56 -12.82
CA GLU A 125 -8.65 -1.88 -13.27
C GLU A 125 -7.30 -2.29 -12.66
N PHE A 126 -7.10 -3.59 -12.51
CA PHE A 126 -5.80 -4.14 -12.11
C PHE A 126 -4.85 -4.11 -13.31
N LYS A 127 -3.65 -3.60 -13.10
CA LYS A 127 -2.55 -3.62 -14.06
C LYS A 127 -1.41 -4.46 -13.48
N PRO A 128 -1.09 -5.63 -14.08
CA PRO A 128 0.08 -6.38 -13.68
C PRO A 128 1.36 -5.52 -13.72
N VAL A 129 2.28 -5.72 -12.78
CA VAL A 129 2.35 -6.87 -11.86
C VAL A 129 1.54 -6.67 -10.57
N ASN A 130 1.31 -5.43 -10.13
CA ASN A 130 0.87 -5.13 -8.76
C ASN A 130 0.20 -3.76 -8.61
N ASP A 131 -0.22 -3.15 -9.71
CA ASP A 131 -0.79 -1.80 -9.73
C ASP A 131 -2.31 -1.84 -9.92
N ILE A 132 -3.00 -0.81 -9.44
CA ILE A 132 -4.38 -0.50 -9.82
C ILE A 132 -4.37 0.87 -10.47
N GLN A 133 -5.09 1.00 -11.58
CA GLN A 133 -5.12 2.20 -12.40
C GLN A 133 -6.54 2.74 -12.55
N MET A 134 -6.64 4.07 -12.61
CA MET A 134 -7.82 4.83 -13.01
C MET A 134 -7.42 5.68 -14.22
N TRP A 135 -8.14 5.56 -15.33
CA TRP A 135 -7.82 6.24 -16.60
C TRP A 135 -6.35 6.04 -17.05
N GLY A 136 -5.83 4.82 -16.89
CA GLY A 136 -4.45 4.47 -17.24
C GLY A 136 -3.35 5.02 -16.31
N ARG A 137 -3.73 5.73 -15.24
CA ARG A 137 -2.81 6.28 -14.22
C ARG A 137 -2.94 5.52 -12.91
N LYS A 138 -1.81 5.24 -12.28
CA LYS A 138 -1.72 4.45 -11.05
C LYS A 138 -2.35 5.19 -9.86
N ILE A 139 -3.27 4.53 -9.17
CA ILE A 139 -3.88 4.98 -7.89
C ILE A 139 -3.44 4.12 -6.71
N SER A 140 -2.87 2.94 -6.97
CA SER A 140 -2.43 2.00 -5.94
C SER A 140 -1.26 1.17 -6.47
N GLY A 141 -0.29 0.90 -5.61
CA GLY A 141 0.73 -0.10 -5.84
C GLY A 141 0.89 -0.98 -4.61
N SER A 142 1.10 -2.27 -4.84
CA SER A 142 1.24 -3.25 -3.76
C SER A 142 2.61 -3.92 -3.77
N ALA A 143 3.11 -4.37 -2.63
CA ALA A 143 4.35 -5.11 -2.53
C ALA A 143 4.19 -6.27 -1.53
N GLN A 144 4.91 -7.36 -1.79
CA GLN A 144 4.84 -8.57 -0.98
C GLN A 144 6.18 -8.95 -0.38
N LYS A 145 6.15 -9.31 0.91
CA LYS A 145 7.14 -10.16 1.57
C LYS A 145 6.55 -11.56 1.70
N ARG A 146 7.29 -12.57 1.25
CA ARG A 146 6.89 -13.98 1.36
C ARG A 146 7.88 -14.70 2.27
N THR A 147 7.34 -15.52 3.16
CA THR A 147 8.08 -16.49 3.97
C THR A 147 7.71 -17.89 3.51
N ARG A 148 8.23 -18.92 4.19
CA ARG A 148 7.87 -20.31 3.86
C ARG A 148 6.36 -20.56 3.93
N ASN A 149 5.69 -19.96 4.92
CA ASN A 149 4.30 -20.31 5.26
C ASN A 149 3.33 -19.11 5.23
N CYS A 150 3.82 -17.87 5.11
CA CYS A 150 2.97 -16.66 5.14
C CYS A 150 3.37 -15.66 4.06
N VAL A 151 2.38 -14.87 3.65
CA VAL A 151 2.53 -13.70 2.78
C VAL A 151 2.10 -12.48 3.56
N LEU A 152 2.93 -11.44 3.55
CA LEU A 152 2.56 -10.07 3.89
C LEU A 152 2.45 -9.30 2.57
N GLN A 153 1.25 -8.83 2.22
CA GLN A 153 1.05 -7.84 1.17
C GLN A 153 0.66 -6.52 1.81
N HIS A 154 1.34 -5.45 1.44
CA HIS A 154 0.89 -4.10 1.74
C HIS A 154 0.84 -3.25 0.48
N GLY A 155 0.14 -2.13 0.54
CA GLY A 155 0.05 -1.22 -0.58
C GLY A 155 -0.62 0.08 -0.22
N THR A 156 -0.62 0.99 -1.19
CA THR A 156 -1.22 2.32 -1.06
C THR A 156 -2.55 2.40 -1.80
N ILE A 157 -3.41 3.33 -1.41
CA ILE A 157 -4.51 3.88 -2.18
C ILE A 157 -4.32 5.40 -2.09
N LEU A 158 -3.89 6.00 -3.18
CA LEU A 158 -3.60 7.43 -3.27
C LEU A 158 -4.92 8.19 -3.25
N LEU A 159 -5.29 8.82 -2.13
CA LEU A 159 -6.53 9.59 -2.04
C LEU A 159 -6.35 10.91 -2.80
N ARG A 160 -5.27 11.62 -2.50
CA ARG A 160 -4.73 12.77 -3.25
C ARG A 160 -3.24 12.58 -3.46
N VAL A 161 -2.66 13.32 -4.40
CA VAL A 161 -1.23 13.21 -4.74
C VAL A 161 -0.56 14.57 -4.68
N ASP A 162 0.43 14.69 -3.79
CA ASP A 162 1.38 15.81 -3.82
C ASP A 162 2.49 15.51 -4.84
N TYR A 163 2.27 15.89 -6.09
CA TYR A 163 3.23 15.70 -7.17
C TYR A 163 4.55 16.44 -6.89
N ALA A 164 4.49 17.61 -6.26
CA ALA A 164 5.68 18.41 -5.96
C ALA A 164 6.55 17.73 -4.90
N ALA A 165 5.95 17.12 -3.88
CA ALA A 165 6.67 16.33 -2.90
C ALA A 165 7.35 15.10 -3.54
N ILE A 166 6.64 14.38 -4.40
CA ILE A 166 7.21 13.23 -5.14
C ILE A 166 8.44 13.66 -5.94
N ASP A 167 8.30 14.72 -6.75
CA ASP A 167 9.37 15.22 -7.61
C ASP A 167 10.56 15.78 -6.80
N ARG A 168 10.29 16.33 -5.61
CA ARG A 168 11.31 16.89 -4.72
C ARG A 168 12.10 15.83 -3.97
N PHE A 169 11.45 14.75 -3.51
CA PHE A 169 12.08 13.80 -2.58
C PHE A 169 12.59 12.52 -3.25
N LEU A 170 12.06 12.12 -4.40
CA LEU A 170 12.47 10.90 -5.09
C LEU A 170 13.38 11.20 -6.29
N LYS A 171 14.58 10.61 -6.30
CA LYS A 171 15.57 10.77 -7.39
C LYS A 171 15.14 10.17 -8.71
N ILE A 172 14.18 9.24 -8.69
CA ILE A 172 13.62 8.65 -9.91
C ILE A 172 12.97 9.72 -10.80
N SER A 173 12.40 10.76 -10.20
CA SER A 173 11.79 11.88 -10.93
C SER A 173 12.83 12.60 -11.79
N ARG A 174 14.04 12.83 -11.26
CA ARG A 174 15.17 13.40 -12.00
C ARG A 174 15.61 12.49 -13.16
N LYS A 175 15.80 11.19 -12.90
CA LYS A 175 16.20 10.19 -13.91
C LYS A 175 15.18 10.07 -15.05
N LEU A 176 13.89 10.25 -14.78
CA LEU A 176 12.83 10.23 -15.79
C LEU A 176 12.84 11.50 -16.65
N MET A 177 13.00 12.67 -16.02
CA MET A 177 13.14 13.95 -16.73
C MET A 177 14.38 13.97 -17.64
N GLU A 178 15.52 13.47 -17.17
CA GLU A 178 16.77 13.36 -17.96
C GLU A 178 16.61 12.45 -19.20
N LYS A 179 15.69 11.49 -19.14
CA LYS A 179 15.39 10.56 -20.25
C LYS A 179 14.25 11.04 -21.16
N GLY A 180 13.72 12.25 -20.96
CA GLY A 180 12.59 12.77 -21.72
C GLY A 180 11.29 11.96 -21.52
N LEU A 181 11.18 11.23 -20.40
CA LEU A 181 10.02 10.42 -20.05
C LEU A 181 8.97 11.25 -19.30
N GLN A 182 7.73 10.76 -19.36
CA GLN A 182 6.53 11.39 -18.78
C GLN A 182 6.67 11.82 -17.32
N LYS A 183 6.04 12.95 -16.96
CA LYS A 183 6.01 13.49 -15.58
C LYS A 183 5.26 12.54 -14.64
N HIS A 184 5.49 12.63 -13.33
CA HIS A 184 4.72 11.83 -12.35
C HIS A 184 3.21 12.11 -12.43
N SER A 185 2.82 13.35 -12.75
CA SER A 185 1.45 13.76 -13.06
C SER A 185 0.85 13.08 -14.29
N GLU A 186 1.60 12.27 -15.03
CA GLU A 186 1.09 11.49 -16.16
C GLU A 186 1.06 9.99 -15.81
N ARG A 187 1.62 9.58 -14.66
CA ARG A 187 1.79 8.19 -14.24
C ARG A 187 0.97 7.81 -13.01
N VAL A 188 0.81 8.72 -12.05
CA VAL A 188 0.01 8.49 -10.82
C VAL A 188 -1.12 9.49 -10.76
N ILE A 189 -2.24 9.14 -10.10
CA ILE A 189 -3.40 10.02 -9.92
C ILE A 189 -4.02 9.76 -8.53
N GLY A 190 -4.64 10.78 -7.95
CA GLY A 190 -5.43 10.64 -6.72
C GLY A 190 -6.81 10.07 -7.04
N LEU A 191 -7.30 9.18 -6.20
CA LEU A 191 -8.63 8.58 -6.30
C LEU A 191 -9.71 9.67 -6.31
N PHE A 192 -9.54 10.71 -5.49
CA PHE A 192 -10.49 11.79 -5.31
C PHE A 192 -10.53 12.80 -6.46
N GLU A 193 -9.70 12.63 -7.49
CA GLU A 193 -9.85 13.35 -8.77
C GLU A 193 -11.14 12.95 -9.52
N HIS A 194 -11.70 11.77 -9.23
CA HIS A 194 -12.99 11.35 -9.78
C HIS A 194 -14.17 11.86 -8.93
N HIS A 195 -14.19 11.48 -7.65
CA HIS A 195 -15.07 12.05 -6.62
C HIS A 195 -14.57 11.61 -5.23
N GLU A 196 -15.00 12.30 -4.17
CA GLU A 196 -14.62 11.99 -2.79
C GLU A 196 -15.61 11.03 -2.12
N VAL A 197 -15.07 10.11 -1.31
CA VAL A 197 -15.85 9.27 -0.40
C VAL A 197 -15.23 9.32 1.00
N PRO A 198 -16.02 9.11 2.07
CA PRO A 198 -15.46 9.01 3.42
C PRO A 198 -14.42 7.90 3.52
N VAL A 199 -13.23 8.20 4.06
CA VAL A 199 -12.11 7.24 4.17
C VAL A 199 -12.52 6.03 5.02
N GLU A 200 -13.33 6.25 6.05
CA GLU A 200 -13.84 5.20 6.93
C GLU A 200 -14.76 4.23 6.17
N ALA A 201 -15.57 4.75 5.24
CA ALA A 201 -16.41 3.94 4.38
C ALA A 201 -15.56 3.12 3.40
N LEU A 202 -14.50 3.71 2.85
CA LEU A 202 -13.55 3.03 1.99
C LEU A 202 -12.81 1.89 2.73
N VAL A 203 -12.29 2.16 3.92
CA VAL A 203 -11.64 1.16 4.80
C VAL A 203 -12.58 -0.02 5.08
N LYS A 204 -13.83 0.27 5.48
CA LYS A 204 -14.82 -0.76 5.76
C LYS A 204 -15.10 -1.62 4.53
N LYS A 205 -15.30 -0.99 3.37
CA LYS A 205 -15.60 -1.70 2.12
C LYS A 205 -14.43 -2.56 1.66
N VAL A 206 -13.18 -2.07 1.76
CA VAL A 206 -11.99 -2.86 1.45
C VAL A 206 -11.90 -4.09 2.37
N ALA A 207 -12.16 -3.93 3.67
CA ALA A 207 -12.18 -5.05 4.60
C ALA A 207 -13.26 -6.08 4.25
N GLU A 208 -14.46 -5.63 3.89
CA GLU A 208 -15.56 -6.50 3.43
C GLU A 208 -15.17 -7.33 2.20
N GLU A 209 -14.52 -6.72 1.20
CA GLU A 209 -14.06 -7.42 0.01
C GLU A 209 -12.94 -8.43 0.31
N PHE A 210 -12.03 -8.14 1.26
CA PHE A 210 -11.09 -9.15 1.75
C PHE A 210 -11.80 -10.30 2.47
N GLY A 211 -12.83 -10.00 3.27
CA GLY A 211 -13.67 -11.01 3.92
C GLY A 211 -14.34 -11.94 2.91
N GLN A 212 -14.92 -11.38 1.85
CA GLN A 212 -15.51 -12.16 0.76
C GLN A 212 -14.48 -12.98 0.01
N LEU A 213 -13.38 -12.35 -0.43
CA LEU A 213 -12.29 -12.99 -1.18
C LEU A 213 -11.73 -14.22 -0.44
N LEU A 214 -11.56 -14.09 0.87
CA LEU A 214 -10.98 -15.13 1.72
C LEU A 214 -12.04 -16.04 2.38
N SER A 215 -13.34 -15.88 2.07
CA SER A 215 -14.42 -16.63 2.74
C SER A 215 -14.29 -16.57 4.27
N GLY A 216 -13.99 -15.39 4.79
CA GLY A 216 -13.65 -15.11 6.18
C GLY A 216 -14.62 -14.14 6.86
N SER A 217 -14.73 -14.27 8.18
CA SER A 217 -15.48 -13.35 9.04
C SER A 217 -14.55 -12.27 9.59
N LEU A 218 -15.00 -11.02 9.53
CA LEU A 218 -14.22 -9.87 10.01
C LEU A 218 -14.44 -9.66 11.51
N TYR A 219 -13.34 -9.52 12.24
CA TYR A 219 -13.31 -9.19 13.66
C TYR A 219 -12.59 -7.86 13.82
N TRP A 220 -13.36 -6.78 13.92
CA TRP A 220 -12.82 -5.45 14.15
C TRP A 220 -12.29 -5.35 15.58
N VAL A 221 -10.99 -5.10 15.71
CA VAL A 221 -10.33 -4.90 16.99
C VAL A 221 -10.19 -3.39 17.18
N ASN A 222 -10.92 -2.83 18.14
CA ASN A 222 -10.79 -1.41 18.47
C ASN A 222 -9.36 -1.11 18.93
N PRO A 223 -8.78 0.03 18.53
CA PRO A 223 -7.48 0.48 19.03
C PRO A 223 -7.51 0.75 20.55
#